data_AF-A0A924QMD5-F1
#
_entry.id   AF-A0A924QMD5-F1
#
_cell.length_a   1.000
_cell.length_b   1.000
_cell.length_c   1.000
_cell.angle_alpha   90.00
_cell.angle_beta   90.00
_cell.angle_gamma   90.00
#
_symmetry.space_group_name_H-M   'P 1'
#
loop_
_entity.id
_entity.type
_entity.pdbx_description
1 polymer ?
#
loop_
_entity_poly.entity_id
_entity_poly.type
_entity_poly.pdbx_seq_one_letter_code
_entity_poly.pdbx_strand_id
1 'polypeptide(L)'
;AGVEVPKMDDNEQTFAELQTRIQTVLGFIGTLQTAQFDDASTREIITQEGTPKEKRFTGQTYLVHYGLPHFFFHITTAYAILRHSGVEVGKKDYVGTY
;
A
#
# COMPACT_ATOMS: atom_id res chain seq x y z
N ALA A 1 -2.15 13.41 -3.11
CA ALA A 1 -3.50 13.72 -2.61
C ALA A 1 -3.51 14.71 -1.45
N GLY A 2 -2.80 14.46 -0.33
CA GLY A 2 -2.81 15.40 0.82
C GLY A 2 -4.13 15.40 1.59
N VAL A 3 -4.84 14.28 1.50
CA VAL A 3 -6.07 13.99 2.21
C VAL A 3 -5.77 13.00 3.32
N GLU A 4 -6.64 12.92 4.31
CA GLU A 4 -6.55 11.92 5.36
C GLU A 4 -6.73 10.51 4.78
N VAL A 5 -5.88 9.58 5.22
CA VAL A 5 -5.98 8.17 4.84
C VAL A 5 -6.97 7.48 5.78
N PRO A 6 -7.96 6.72 5.26
CA PRO A 6 -8.89 5.98 6.09
C PRO A 6 -8.15 5.08 7.08
N LYS A 7 -8.46 5.23 8.36
CA LYS A 7 -7.92 4.35 9.40
C LYS A 7 -8.51 2.95 9.25
N MET A 8 -7.65 1.94 9.34
CA MET A 8 -8.04 0.53 9.42
C MET A 8 -7.57 0.02 10.79
N ASP A 9 -8.45 -0.63 11.54
CA ASP A 9 -8.14 -1.09 12.91
C ASP A 9 -7.39 -2.44 12.95
N ASP A 10 -7.08 -3.04 11.79
CA ASP A 10 -6.28 -4.27 11.64
C ASP A 10 -6.81 -5.47 12.46
N ASN A 11 -8.13 -5.63 12.51
CA ASN A 11 -8.81 -6.65 13.31
C ASN A 11 -9.54 -7.71 12.46
N GLU A 12 -9.22 -7.81 11.16
CA GLU A 12 -9.84 -8.80 10.26
C GLU A 12 -9.49 -10.23 10.68
N GLN A 13 -10.49 -11.11 10.77
CA GLN A 13 -10.35 -12.51 11.18
C GLN A 13 -10.79 -13.51 10.10
N THR A 14 -11.44 -13.03 9.04
CA THR A 14 -11.96 -13.84 7.95
C THR A 14 -11.50 -13.33 6.58
N PHE A 15 -11.50 -14.21 5.58
CA PHE A 15 -11.21 -13.79 4.20
C PHE A 15 -12.22 -12.78 3.65
N ALA A 16 -13.48 -12.85 4.07
CA ALA A 16 -14.51 -11.89 3.65
C ALA A 16 -14.20 -10.47 4.18
N GLU A 17 -13.73 -10.36 5.42
CA GLU A 17 -13.28 -9.10 6.00
C GLU A 17 -12.02 -8.58 5.29
N LEU A 18 -11.04 -9.45 4.99
CA LEU A 18 -9.86 -9.06 4.21
C LEU A 18 -10.22 -8.57 2.79
N GLN A 19 -11.15 -9.23 2.11
CA GLN A 19 -11.65 -8.76 0.82
C GLN A 19 -12.37 -7.41 0.93
N THR A 20 -13.19 -7.25 1.97
CA THR A 20 -13.86 -5.96 2.27
C THR A 20 -12.84 -4.85 2.47
N ARG A 21 -11.77 -5.12 3.21
CA ARG A 21 -10.67 -4.16 3.42
C ARG A 21 -10.03 -3.75 2.10
N ILE A 22 -9.74 -4.69 1.21
CA ILE A 22 -9.21 -4.39 -0.14
C ILE A 22 -10.17 -3.50 -0.91
N GLN A 23 -11.48 -3.80 -0.90
CA GLN A 23 -12.48 -2.98 -1.59
C GLN A 23 -12.59 -1.58 -1.02
N THR A 24 -12.52 -1.42 0.30
CA THR A 24 -12.52 -0.09 0.94
C THR A 24 -11.32 0.75 0.50
N VAL A 25 -10.12 0.15 0.46
CA VAL A 25 -8.91 0.85 -0.01
C VAL A 25 -8.99 1.21 -1.49
N LEU A 26 -9.46 0.28 -2.34
CA LEU A 26 -9.66 0.55 -3.77
C LEU A 26 -10.70 1.65 -4.00
N GLY A 27 -11.80 1.63 -3.27
CA GLY A 27 -12.85 2.66 -3.32
C GLY A 27 -12.29 4.03 -2.93
N PHE A 28 -11.52 4.11 -1.84
CA PHE A 28 -10.85 5.34 -1.44
C PHE A 28 -9.88 5.86 -2.51
N ILE A 29 -9.00 5.01 -3.05
CA ILE A 29 -8.08 5.40 -4.13
C ILE A 29 -8.87 5.93 -5.34
N GLY A 30 -10.00 5.31 -5.68
CA GLY A 30 -10.88 5.74 -6.76
C GLY A 30 -11.52 7.12 -6.57
N THR A 31 -11.53 7.67 -5.35
CA THR A 31 -12.00 9.05 -5.09
C THR A 31 -10.94 10.12 -5.38
N LEU A 32 -9.67 9.73 -5.54
CA LEU A 32 -8.56 10.65 -5.68
C LEU A 32 -8.44 11.15 -7.13
N GLN A 33 -8.24 12.45 -7.28
CA GLN A 33 -8.08 13.11 -8.57
C GLN A 33 -6.59 13.35 -8.87
N THR A 34 -6.20 13.21 -10.14
CA THR A 34 -4.81 13.42 -10.59
C THR A 34 -4.25 14.78 -10.17
N ALA A 35 -5.05 15.85 -10.27
CA ALA A 35 -4.64 17.21 -9.89
C ALA A 35 -4.20 17.33 -8.42
N GLN A 36 -4.66 16.42 -7.53
CA GLN A 36 -4.23 16.40 -6.13
C GLN A 36 -2.79 15.87 -5.94
N PHE A 37 -2.10 15.52 -7.03
CA PHE A 37 -0.73 15.01 -7.05
C PHE A 37 0.25 15.90 -7.82
N ASP A 38 -0.17 17.06 -8.32
CA ASP A 38 0.68 17.93 -9.15
C ASP A 38 1.98 18.36 -8.44
N ASP A 39 1.94 18.55 -7.12
CA ASP A 39 3.08 18.88 -6.24
C ASP A 39 3.60 17.68 -5.43
N ALA A 40 3.06 16.48 -5.65
CA ALA A 40 3.31 15.34 -4.76
C ALA A 40 4.77 14.86 -4.79
N SER A 41 5.51 15.07 -5.88
CA SER A 41 6.91 14.65 -5.98
C SER A 41 7.83 15.40 -5.00
N THR A 42 7.51 16.67 -4.72
CA THR A 42 8.33 17.56 -3.87
C THR A 42 7.79 17.71 -2.45
N ARG A 43 6.53 17.34 -2.21
CA ARG A 43 5.89 17.43 -0.89
C ARG A 43 6.67 16.67 0.18
N GLU A 44 6.82 17.26 1.37
CA GLU A 44 7.45 16.58 2.50
C GLU A 44 6.56 15.45 3.01
N ILE A 45 7.15 14.28 3.20
CA ILE A 45 6.53 13.12 3.84
C ILE A 45 7.34 12.77 5.08
N ILE A 46 6.68 12.78 6.24
CA ILE A 46 7.27 12.43 7.53
C ILE A 46 6.67 11.10 7.99
N THR A 47 7.51 10.12 8.28
CA THR A 47 7.09 8.84 8.86
C THR A 47 7.44 8.80 10.33
N GLN A 48 6.53 8.31 11.18
CA GLN A 48 6.73 8.18 12.64
C GLN A 48 7.17 9.51 13.29
N GLU A 49 6.49 10.59 12.95
CA GLU A 49 6.76 11.94 13.45
C GLU A 49 6.79 11.98 14.98
N GLY A 50 7.78 12.67 15.54
CA GLY A 50 7.97 12.81 16.99
C GLY A 50 8.58 11.59 17.68
N THR A 51 9.03 10.57 16.93
CA THR A 51 9.71 9.38 17.49
C THR A 51 11.21 9.36 17.13
N PRO A 52 12.05 8.61 17.86
CA PRO A 52 13.46 8.40 17.46
C PRO A 52 13.65 7.71 16.10
N LYS A 53 12.58 7.18 15.51
CA LYS A 53 12.56 6.53 14.19
C LYS A 53 12.00 7.45 13.10
N GLU A 54 11.80 8.74 13.39
CA GLU A 54 11.33 9.72 12.42
C GLU A 54 12.21 9.71 11.17
N LYS A 55 11.58 9.74 10.01
CA LYS A 55 12.26 9.93 8.72
C LYS A 55 11.49 10.94 7.90
N ARG A 56 12.23 11.76 7.17
CA ARG A 56 11.72 12.81 6.29
C ARG A 56 12.15 12.52 4.86
N PHE A 57 11.23 12.70 3.92
CA PHE A 57 11.42 12.43 2.51
C PHE A 57 10.75 13.50 1.65
N THR A 58 11.23 13.71 0.43
CA THR A 58 10.35 14.21 -0.63
C THR A 58 9.40 13.11 -1.08
N GLY A 59 8.22 13.45 -1.59
CA GLY A 59 7.24 12.44 -1.99
C GLY A 59 7.75 11.49 -3.08
N GLN A 60 8.61 11.95 -4.00
CA GLN A 60 9.28 11.08 -4.98
C GLN A 60 10.23 10.08 -4.29
N THR A 61 11.06 10.55 -3.37
CA THR A 61 12.01 9.69 -2.65
C THR A 61 11.26 8.67 -1.78
N TYR A 62 10.21 9.12 -1.10
CA TYR A 62 9.31 8.27 -0.33
C TYR A 62 8.71 7.19 -1.23
N LEU A 63 8.08 7.55 -2.33
CA LEU A 63 7.39 6.58 -3.19
C LEU A 63 8.35 5.52 -3.72
N VAL A 64 9.47 5.93 -4.31
CA VAL A 64 10.38 5.02 -5.02
C VAL A 64 11.24 4.18 -4.05
N HIS A 65 11.74 4.78 -2.97
CA HIS A 65 12.71 4.13 -2.10
C HIS A 65 12.13 3.60 -0.78
N TYR A 66 10.89 3.97 -0.44
CA TYR A 66 10.25 3.54 0.79
C TYR A 66 8.89 2.84 0.53
N GLY A 67 7.94 3.54 -0.07
CA GLY A 67 6.57 3.07 -0.30
C GLY A 67 6.49 1.83 -1.20
N LEU A 68 7.00 1.91 -2.43
CA LEU A 68 6.94 0.81 -3.39
C LEU A 68 7.70 -0.44 -2.92
N PRO A 69 8.94 -0.35 -2.38
CA PRO A 69 9.64 -1.53 -1.87
C PRO A 69 8.87 -2.23 -0.73
N HIS A 70 8.32 -1.47 0.22
CA HIS A 70 7.52 -2.03 1.31
C HIS A 70 6.23 -2.68 0.79
N PHE A 71 5.51 -2.02 -0.13
CA PHE A 71 4.30 -2.54 -0.74
C PHE A 71 4.55 -3.89 -1.45
N PHE A 72 5.55 -3.95 -2.32
CA PHE A 72 5.86 -5.17 -3.05
C PHE A 72 6.46 -6.27 -2.17
N PHE A 73 7.18 -5.92 -1.10
CA PHE A 73 7.62 -6.89 -0.10
C PHE A 73 6.41 -7.64 0.46
N HIS A 74 5.41 -6.93 0.98
CA HIS A 74 4.25 -7.55 1.61
C HIS A 74 3.37 -8.34 0.63
N ILE A 75 3.15 -7.85 -0.61
CA ILE A 75 2.42 -8.62 -1.63
C ILE A 75 3.15 -9.92 -1.96
N THR A 76 4.47 -9.86 -2.15
CA THR A 76 5.27 -11.04 -2.48
C THR A 76 5.29 -12.02 -1.32
N THR A 77 5.37 -11.55 -0.07
CA THR A 77 5.28 -12.40 1.12
C THR A 77 3.92 -13.11 1.21
N ALA A 78 2.81 -12.40 0.98
CA ALA A 78 1.48 -13.01 0.98
C ALA A 78 1.35 -14.08 -0.12
N TYR A 79 1.81 -13.78 -1.34
CA TYR A 79 1.89 -14.75 -2.44
C TYR A 79 2.71 -15.99 -2.05
N ALA A 80 3.88 -15.78 -1.44
CA ALA A 80 4.77 -16.87 -1.04
C ALA A 80 4.17 -17.76 0.05
N ILE A 81 3.48 -17.18 1.04
CA ILE A 81 2.77 -17.94 2.08
C ILE A 81 1.70 -18.84 1.44
N LEU A 82 0.84 -18.29 0.58
CA LEU A 82 -0.20 -19.06 -0.10
C LEU A 82 0.40 -20.18 -0.95
N ARG A 83 1.44 -19.87 -1.72
CA ARG A 83 2.15 -20.85 -2.55
C ARG A 83 2.76 -21.97 -1.70
N HIS A 84 3.40 -21.61 -0.60
CA HIS A 84 4.02 -22.55 0.33
C HIS A 84 2.98 -23.47 0.98
N SER A 85 1.79 -22.93 1.30
CA SER A 85 0.66 -23.68 1.84
C SER A 85 -0.10 -24.52 0.81
N GLY A 86 0.38 -24.62 -0.44
CA GLY A 86 -0.17 -25.51 -1.46
C GLY A 86 -1.21 -24.88 -2.39
N VAL A 87 -1.47 -23.57 -2.28
CA VAL A 87 -2.34 -22.88 -3.25
C VAL A 87 -1.62 -22.80 -4.60
N GLU A 88 -2.32 -23.14 -5.67
CA GLU A 88 -1.79 -23.11 -7.05
C GLU A 88 -1.73 -21.70 -7.65
N VAL A 89 -1.21 -20.73 -6.89
CA VAL A 89 -0.90 -19.39 -7.42
C VAL A 89 0.36 -19.45 -8.28
N GLY A 90 0.38 -18.65 -9.34
CA GLY A 90 1.49 -18.53 -10.29
C GLY A 90 1.86 -17.09 -10.60
N LYS A 91 2.91 -16.92 -11.42
CA LYS A 91 3.39 -15.59 -11.81
C LYS A 91 2.29 -14.70 -12.38
N LYS A 92 1.36 -15.27 -13.18
CA LYS A 92 0.24 -14.53 -13.79
C LYS A 92 -0.71 -13.92 -12.75
N ASP A 93 -0.91 -14.59 -11.60
CA ASP A 93 -1.74 -14.06 -10.51
C ASP A 93 -1.07 -12.88 -9.80
N TYR A 94 0.27 -12.85 -9.79
CA TYR A 94 1.05 -11.74 -9.22
C TYR A 94 1.19 -10.55 -10.19
N VAL A 95 1.59 -10.79 -11.45
CA VAL A 95 1.84 -9.70 -12.42
C VAL A 95 0.57 -9.15 -13.05
N GLY A 96 -0.52 -9.92 -13.06
CA GLY A 96 -1.76 -9.55 -13.72
C GLY A 96 -1.69 -9.58 -15.25
N THR A 97 -2.60 -8.85 -15.88
CA THR A 97 -2.67 -8.62 -17.33
C THR A 97 -1.95 -7.32 -17.68
N TYR A 98 -1.17 -7.33 -18.76
CA TYR A 98 -0.55 -6.14 -19.34
C TYR A 98 -1.37 -5.58 -20.49
#